data_AF-A0A1V5LH22-F1
#
_entry.id   AF-A0A1V5LH22-F1
#
_cell.length_a   1.000
_cell.length_b   1.000
_cell.length_c   1.000
_cell.angle_alpha   90.00
_cell.angle_beta   90.00
_cell.angle_gamma   90.00
#
_symmetry.space_group_name_H-M   'P 1'
#
loop_
_entity.id
_entity.type
_entity.pdbx_description
1 polymer ?
#
loop_
_entity_poly.entity_id
_entity_poly.type
_entity_poly.pdbx_seq_one_letter_code
_entity_poly.pdbx_strand_id
1 'polypeptide(L)'
;MTILRGGIRALSQRVVTKEDPTLPAGARKVVKKGSPGRAVTVTRVVGEGPDAIREVISTDRYLGEATIVHVGTAKPGETAAPVAAPPASPADVPAATENLPATE
;
A
#
# COMPACT_ATOMS: atom_id res chain seq x y z
N MET A 1 -27.40 22.71 27.04
CA MET A 1 -27.06 22.53 25.61
C MET A 1 -26.74 21.05 25.35
N THR A 2 -27.26 20.47 24.28
CA THR A 2 -26.96 19.08 23.87
C THR A 2 -26.32 19.12 22.49
N ILE A 3 -25.15 18.49 22.32
CA ILE A 3 -24.40 18.48 21.07
C ILE A 3 -24.07 17.05 20.69
N LEU A 4 -24.27 16.70 19.43
CA LEU A 4 -23.75 15.47 18.86
C LEU A 4 -22.34 15.73 18.34
N ARG A 5 -21.35 15.02 18.89
CA ARG A 5 -19.98 15.04 18.40
C ARG A 5 -19.67 13.76 17.64
N GLY A 6 -19.29 13.91 16.38
CA GLY A 6 -18.76 12.83 15.56
C GLY A 6 -17.24 12.74 15.72
N GLY A 7 -16.73 11.58 16.11
CA GLY A 7 -15.31 11.25 16.09
C GLY A 7 -15.01 10.27 14.97
N ILE A 8 -14.08 10.60 14.07
CA ILE A 8 -13.60 9.70 13.03
C ILE A 8 -12.22 9.20 13.44
N ARG A 9 -12.04 7.87 13.48
CA ARG A 9 -10.72 7.25 13.65
C ARG A 9 -10.40 6.29 12.51
N ALA A 10 -9.13 6.26 12.10
CA ALA A 10 -8.65 5.25 11.18
C ALA A 10 -8.62 3.88 11.87
N LEU A 11 -9.09 2.84 11.17
CA LEU A 11 -8.96 1.45 11.58
C LEU A 11 -7.69 0.86 10.95
N SER A 12 -7.03 -0.03 11.69
CA SER A 12 -5.85 -0.74 11.20
C SER A 12 -6.14 -1.42 9.86
N GLN A 13 -5.23 -1.26 8.90
CA GLN A 13 -5.34 -1.91 7.60
C GLN A 13 -5.12 -3.42 7.74
N ARG A 14 -5.93 -4.21 7.04
CA ARG A 14 -5.73 -5.66 6.96
C ARG A 14 -4.63 -5.95 5.95
N VAL A 15 -3.62 -6.73 6.34
CA VAL A 15 -2.58 -7.21 5.42
C VAL A 15 -2.80 -8.70 5.19
N VAL A 16 -2.97 -9.10 3.93
CA VAL A 16 -3.12 -10.48 3.50
C VAL A 16 -1.85 -10.89 2.78
N THR A 17 -1.13 -11.84 3.36
CA THR A 17 0.05 -12.44 2.75
C THR A 17 -0.39 -13.59 1.88
N LYS A 18 -0.01 -13.59 0.60
CA LYS A 18 -0.23 -14.70 -0.33
C LYS A 18 1.11 -15.26 -0.77
N GLU A 19 1.22 -16.57 -0.88
CA GLU A 19 2.44 -17.20 -1.38
C GLU A 19 2.41 -17.17 -2.92
N ASP A 20 3.47 -16.66 -3.52
CA ASP A 20 3.66 -16.67 -4.97
C ASP A 20 4.85 -17.57 -5.33
N PRO A 21 4.64 -18.67 -6.07
CA PRO A 21 5.72 -19.55 -6.51
C PRO A 21 6.57 -18.92 -7.64
N THR A 22 6.17 -17.78 -8.18
CA THR A 22 6.86 -17.04 -9.25
C THR A 22 7.87 -16.01 -8.72
N LEU A 23 7.83 -15.70 -7.43
CA LEU A 23 8.75 -14.77 -6.77
C LEU A 23 9.86 -15.56 -6.05
N PRO A 24 11.12 -15.07 -6.07
CA PRO A 24 12.24 -15.73 -5.39
C PRO A 24 11.98 -15.86 -3.89
N ALA A 25 12.43 -16.97 -3.28
CA ALA A 25 12.28 -17.22 -1.85
C ALA A 25 12.62 -15.98 -1.00
N GLY A 26 11.66 -15.53 -0.21
CA GLY A 26 11.84 -14.39 0.71
C GLY A 26 11.64 -13.00 0.10
N ALA A 27 11.44 -12.88 -1.22
CA ALA A 27 11.04 -11.60 -1.82
C ALA A 27 9.59 -11.27 -1.47
N ARG A 28 9.34 -10.03 -1.04
CA ARG A 28 8.00 -9.52 -0.74
C ARG A 28 7.60 -8.48 -1.77
N LYS A 29 6.50 -8.72 -2.48
CA LYS A 29 5.95 -7.78 -3.46
C LYS A 29 4.55 -7.37 -3.06
N VAL A 30 4.35 -6.07 -2.82
CA VAL A 30 3.01 -5.52 -2.61
C VAL A 30 2.33 -5.45 -3.97
N VAL A 31 1.34 -6.32 -4.20
CA VAL A 31 0.62 -6.38 -5.48
C VAL A 31 -0.64 -5.53 -5.45
N LYS A 32 -1.26 -5.39 -4.27
CA LYS A 32 -2.37 -4.46 -4.06
C LYS A 32 -2.13 -3.65 -2.80
N LYS A 33 -2.04 -2.32 -2.96
CA LYS A 33 -2.03 -1.40 -1.82
C LYS A 33 -3.47 -1.29 -1.30
N GLY A 34 -3.70 -1.71 -0.07
CA GLY A 34 -4.98 -1.57 0.61
C GLY A 34 -5.21 -0.16 1.15
N SER A 35 -6.35 0.03 1.81
CA SER A 35 -6.73 1.29 2.44
C SER A 35 -7.21 1.03 3.87
N PRO A 36 -6.84 1.87 4.86
CA PRO A 36 -7.33 1.73 6.21
C PRO A 36 -8.85 1.92 6.24
N GLY A 37 -9.52 1.11 7.07
CA GLY A 37 -10.93 1.34 7.37
C GLY A 37 -11.13 2.62 8.19
N ARG A 38 -12.38 2.97 8.46
CA ARG A 38 -12.74 4.11 9.32
C ARG A 38 -13.79 3.68 10.31
N ALA A 39 -13.65 4.11 11.55
CA ALA A 39 -14.72 4.01 12.54
C ALA A 39 -15.22 5.40 12.87
N VAL A 40 -16.53 5.55 12.80
CA VAL A 40 -17.24 6.79 13.16
C VAL A 40 -17.96 6.52 14.46
N THR A 41 -17.63 7.29 15.48
CA THR A 41 -18.29 7.22 16.79
C THR A 41 -19.07 8.50 16.99
N VAL A 42 -20.38 8.39 17.18
CA VAL A 42 -21.25 9.51 17.51
C VAL A 42 -21.46 9.52 19.01
N THR A 43 -21.06 10.62 19.65
CA THR A 43 -21.19 10.81 21.09
C THR A 43 -22.13 11.96 21.37
N ARG A 44 -23.14 11.71 22.18
CA ARG A 44 -23.97 12.76 22.78
C ARG A 44 -23.19 13.41 23.90
N VAL A 45 -23.12 14.73 23.88
CA VAL A 45 -22.56 15.52 24.98
C VAL A 45 -23.65 16.41 25.54
N VAL A 46 -23.91 16.27 26.84
CA VAL A 46 -24.87 17.08 27.59
C VAL A 46 -24.10 17.92 28.60
N GLY A 47 -24.18 19.24 28.47
CA GLY A 47 -23.41 20.18 29.29
C GLY A 47 -22.10 20.62 28.66
N GLU A 48 -21.34 21.44 29.39
CA GLU A 48 -20.09 22.06 28.95
C GLU A 48 -19.01 21.87 30.03
N GLY A 49 -17.74 21.80 29.62
CA GLY A 49 -16.63 21.65 30.56
C GLY A 49 -16.36 20.20 31.03
N PRO A 50 -15.63 20.03 32.14
CA PRO A 50 -15.23 18.71 32.66
C PRO A 50 -16.42 17.88 33.17
N ASP A 51 -17.49 18.52 33.64
CA ASP A 51 -18.70 17.87 34.16
C ASP A 51 -19.69 17.45 33.06
N ALA A 52 -19.31 17.61 31.79
CA ALA A 52 -20.16 17.24 30.67
C ALA A 52 -20.37 15.72 30.61
N ILE A 53 -21.63 15.30 30.57
CA ILE A 53 -22.01 13.89 30.44
C ILE A 53 -21.79 13.48 28.98
N ARG A 54 -21.05 12.39 28.77
CA ARG A 54 -20.71 11.86 27.44
C ARG A 54 -21.28 10.47 27.28
N GLU A 55 -22.14 10.30 26.29
CA GLU A 55 -22.80 9.03 25.99
C GLU A 55 -22.50 8.63 24.54
N VAL A 56 -22.00 7.42 24.31
CA VAL A 56 -21.78 6.91 22.96
C VAL A 56 -23.10 6.40 22.41
N ILE A 57 -23.59 7.02 21.34
CA ILE A 57 -24.87 6.67 20.70
C ILE A 57 -24.67 5.59 19.64
N SER A 58 -23.66 5.77 18.78
CA SER A 58 -23.38 4.83 17.70
C SER A 58 -21.88 4.68 17.50
N THR A 59 -21.47 3.49 17.05
CA THR A 59 -20.15 3.25 16.50
C THR A 59 -20.28 2.45 15.22
N ASP A 60 -20.11 3.13 14.10
CA ASP A 60 -20.13 2.57 12.77
C ASP A 60 -18.72 2.22 12.33
N ARG A 61 -18.56 1.07 11.66
CA ARG A 61 -17.27 0.59 11.17
C ARG A 61 -17.34 0.34 9.68
N TYR A 62 -16.53 1.09 8.94
CA TYR A 62 -16.35 0.94 7.51
C TYR A 62 -15.03 0.22 7.27
N LEU A 63 -15.10 -1.00 6.75
CA LEU A 63 -13.91 -1.77 6.39
C LEU A 63 -13.27 -1.17 5.14
N GLY A 64 -11.96 -0.98 5.20
CA GLY A 64 -11.16 -0.60 4.03
C GLY A 64 -10.72 -1.83 3.23
N GLU A 65 -10.02 -1.60 2.13
CA GLU A 65 -9.46 -2.68 1.32
C GLU A 65 -8.22 -3.30 1.99
N ALA A 66 -8.09 -4.62 1.91
CA ALA A 66 -6.91 -5.31 2.43
C ALA A 66 -5.69 -5.11 1.51
N THR A 67 -4.53 -4.83 2.11
CA THR A 67 -3.24 -4.81 1.43
C THR A 67 -2.80 -6.24 1.14
N ILE A 68 -2.53 -6.57 -0.12
CA ILE A 68 -2.10 -7.91 -0.52
C ILE A 68 -0.60 -7.89 -0.79
N VAL A 69 0.14 -8.65 0.02
CA VAL A 69 1.58 -8.85 -0.12
C VAL A 69 1.81 -10.26 -0.60
N HIS A 70 2.43 -10.41 -1.76
CA HIS A 70 2.87 -11.71 -2.20
C HIS A 70 4.28 -12.00 -1.68
N VAL A 71 4.49 -13.21 -1.18
CA VAL A 71 5.76 -13.70 -0.66
C VAL A 71 6.23 -14.81 -1.57
N GLY A 72 7.42 -14.62 -2.15
CA GLY A 72 8.06 -15.61 -2.98
C GLY A 72 8.38 -16.87 -2.20
N THR A 73 7.90 -18.01 -2.71
CA THR A 73 8.22 -19.36 -2.20
C THR A 73 9.01 -20.20 -3.21
N ALA A 74 9.51 -19.59 -4.30
CA ALA A 74 10.31 -20.31 -5.29
C ALA A 74 11.57 -20.94 -4.65
N LYS A 75 11.91 -22.17 -5.05
CA LYS A 75 13.07 -22.92 -4.51
C LYS A 75 14.35 -22.06 -4.55
N PRO A 76 15.21 -22.09 -3.52
CA PRO A 76 16.50 -21.38 -3.46
C PRO A 76 17.57 -21.82 -4.49
N GLY A 77 17.17 -22.36 -5.65
CA GLY A 77 18.06 -22.83 -6.71
C GLY A 77 17.77 -22.22 -8.09
N GLU A 78 16.69 -21.45 -8.24
CA GLU A 78 16.38 -20.73 -9.49
C GLU A 78 16.43 -19.22 -9.28
N THR A 79 17.44 -18.78 -8.50
CA THR A 79 18.03 -17.47 -8.75
C THR A 79 18.79 -17.60 -10.05
N ALA A 80 18.15 -17.28 -11.18
CA ALA A 80 18.88 -16.74 -12.29
C ALA A 80 19.70 -15.57 -11.72
N ALA A 81 21.02 -15.76 -11.74
CA ALA A 81 22.14 -14.85 -11.52
C ALA A 81 21.86 -13.51 -10.81
N PRO A 82 22.72 -13.10 -9.86
CA PRO A 82 22.65 -11.76 -9.31
C PRO A 82 22.78 -10.77 -10.47
N VAL A 83 21.79 -9.89 -10.65
CA VAL A 83 22.06 -8.58 -11.26
C VAL A 83 22.98 -7.89 -10.27
N ALA A 84 24.29 -8.02 -10.50
CA ALA A 84 25.32 -7.28 -9.80
C ALA A 84 25.02 -5.78 -9.99
N ALA A 85 24.92 -5.07 -8.87
CA ALA A 85 24.70 -3.63 -8.82
C ALA A 85 25.94 -2.84 -9.37
N PRO A 86 25.76 -1.57 -9.80
CA PRO A 86 26.62 -0.76 -10.71
C PRO A 86 27.73 0.03 -9.93
N PRO A 87 28.55 1.01 -10.44
CA PRO A 87 28.53 1.76 -11.72
C PRO A 87 29.91 2.05 -12.39
N ALA A 88 29.92 2.44 -13.68
CA ALA A 88 30.94 3.35 -14.26
C ALA A 88 30.48 3.90 -15.62
N SER A 89 30.17 5.20 -15.67
CA SER A 89 30.31 6.03 -16.88
C SER A 89 31.79 6.44 -17.02
N PRO A 90 32.33 6.98 -18.14
CA PRO A 90 31.73 7.36 -19.44
C PRO A 90 32.57 6.86 -20.66
N ALA A 91 32.24 7.34 -21.88
CA ALA A 91 32.89 7.09 -23.19
C ALA A 91 32.51 5.74 -23.84
N ASP A 92 31.91 5.69 -25.04
CA ASP A 92 32.30 6.37 -26.26
C ASP A 92 31.06 6.50 -27.19
N VAL A 93 30.79 7.70 -27.70
CA VAL A 93 30.01 7.88 -28.92
C VAL A 93 31.01 7.87 -30.08
N PRO A 94 30.68 7.22 -31.21
CA PRO A 94 30.57 8.04 -32.40
C PRO A 94 29.37 7.69 -33.30
N ALA A 95 28.94 8.74 -33.98
CA ALA A 95 27.96 8.74 -35.04
C ALA A 95 28.42 8.01 -36.31
N ALA A 96 27.47 7.39 -37.03
CA ALA A 96 27.41 7.24 -38.49
C ALA A 96 26.13 6.44 -38.79
N THR A 97 25.09 7.05 -39.37
CA THR A 97 24.84 7.23 -40.82
C THR A 97 24.15 6.02 -41.44
N GLU A 98 23.18 6.33 -42.32
CA GLU A 98 22.42 5.45 -43.23
C GLU A 98 21.31 4.59 -42.59
N ASN A 99 20.09 4.50 -43.15
CA ASN A 99 19.71 4.66 -44.55
C ASN A 99 18.22 5.04 -44.68
N LEU A 100 17.93 6.02 -45.54
CA LEU A 100 16.65 6.14 -46.24
C LEU A 100 16.70 5.20 -47.46
N PRO A 101 15.60 4.51 -47.78
CA PRO A 101 15.00 4.74 -49.11
C PRO A 101 13.47 4.85 -48.98
N ALA A 102 12.81 5.88 -49.51
CA ALA A 102 12.40 6.05 -50.91
C ALA A 102 11.41 4.97 -51.41
N THR A 103 10.19 5.46 -51.72
CA THR A 103 9.24 4.96 -52.73
C THR A 103 8.40 3.71 -52.40
N GLU A 104 7.09 3.89 -52.23
CA GLU A 104 6.04 3.67 -53.26
C GLU A 104 4.77 4.45 -52.89
#